data_AF-A0A2S5RD55-F1
#
_entry.id   AF-A0A2S5RD55-F1
#
_cell.length_a   1.000
_cell.length_b   1.000
_cell.length_c   1.000
_cell.angle_alpha   90.00
_cell.angle_beta   90.00
_cell.angle_gamma   90.00
#
_symmetry.space_group_name_H-M   'P 1'
#
loop_
_entity.id
_entity.type
_entity.pdbx_description
1 polymer ?
#
loop_
_entity_poly.entity_id
_entity_poly.type
_entity_poly.pdbx_seq_one_letter_code
_entity_poly.pdbx_strand_id
1 'polypeptide(L)'
;MNKVNFNAQAYEKFYDFKDVMVQAFGIGCSLCGTEEIEYVYQNHPPTIGNLIKNQAKNLTDQEVDQLIEKPLLNWQTFDETNANQMIPTFLCVNCFDIESDYDEK
;
A
#
# COMPACT_ATOMS: atom_id res chain seq x y z
N MET A 1 -7.57 19.84 -10.30
CA MET A 1 -6.57 18.96 -9.65
C MET A 1 -5.60 18.52 -10.73
N ASN A 2 -4.31 18.79 -10.57
CA ASN A 2 -3.28 18.30 -11.48
C ASN A 2 -3.11 16.82 -11.20
N LYS A 3 -3.57 15.97 -12.12
CA LYS A 3 -3.42 14.52 -12.00
C LYS A 3 -1.96 14.17 -12.31
N VAL A 4 -1.34 13.38 -11.45
CA VAL A 4 0.07 12.99 -11.59
C VAL A 4 0.12 11.79 -12.54
N ASN A 5 0.94 11.86 -13.61
CA ASN A 5 1.23 10.70 -14.45
C ASN A 5 2.20 9.77 -13.72
N PHE A 6 1.86 8.49 -13.64
CA PHE A 6 2.67 7.45 -13.02
C PHE A 6 2.72 6.24 -13.95
N ASN A 7 3.85 5.52 -13.91
CA ASN A 7 3.99 4.28 -14.66
C ASN A 7 3.14 3.17 -14.02
N ALA A 8 1.95 2.92 -14.55
CA ALA A 8 1.02 1.93 -14.02
C ALA A 8 1.59 0.50 -13.98
N GLN A 9 2.60 0.17 -14.81
CA GLN A 9 3.24 -1.13 -14.79
C GLN A 9 4.16 -1.35 -13.59
N ALA A 10 4.51 -0.28 -12.86
CA ALA A 10 5.32 -0.37 -11.65
C ALA A 10 4.48 -0.60 -10.38
N TYR A 11 3.17 -0.74 -10.53
CA TYR A 11 2.23 -0.93 -9.44
C TYR A 11 1.45 -2.23 -9.60
N GLU A 12 0.99 -2.76 -8.48
CA GLU A 12 0.09 -3.91 -8.43
C GLU A 12 -1.09 -3.63 -7.51
N LYS A 13 -2.16 -4.43 -7.65
CA LYS A 13 -3.36 -4.27 -6.81
C LYS A 13 -3.00 -4.45 -5.35
N PHE A 14 -3.35 -3.46 -4.54
CA PHE A 14 -3.16 -3.55 -3.11
C PHE A 14 -4.20 -4.52 -2.54
N TYR A 15 -3.73 -5.55 -1.83
CA TYR A 15 -4.60 -6.49 -1.13
C TYR A 15 -4.11 -6.68 0.29
N ASP A 16 -4.90 -6.18 1.23
CA ASP A 16 -4.68 -6.35 2.66
C ASP A 16 -5.91 -6.95 3.31
N PHE A 17 -5.75 -8.12 3.94
CA PHE A 17 -6.90 -8.83 4.49
C PHE A 17 -7.56 -8.03 5.61
N LYS A 18 -8.86 -7.72 5.43
CA LYS A 18 -9.67 -6.90 6.33
C LYS A 18 -9.16 -5.46 6.50
N ASP A 19 -8.36 -4.96 5.55
CA ASP A 19 -7.83 -3.60 5.55
C ASP A 19 -7.14 -3.21 6.87
N VAL A 20 -6.48 -4.18 7.52
CA VAL A 20 -5.73 -4.01 8.78
C VAL A 20 -4.72 -2.86 8.66
N MET A 21 -4.05 -2.74 7.52
CA MET A 21 -3.08 -1.69 7.25
C MET A 21 -3.69 -0.29 7.27
N VAL A 22 -4.87 -0.13 6.67
CA VAL A 22 -5.61 1.12 6.67
C VAL A 22 -6.20 1.40 8.06
N GLN A 23 -6.90 0.42 8.64
CA GLN A 23 -7.65 0.58 9.87
C GLN A 23 -6.79 0.71 11.13
N ALA A 24 -5.70 -0.06 11.22
CA ALA A 24 -4.87 -0.13 12.43
C ALA A 24 -3.65 0.80 12.37
N PHE A 25 -3.10 1.06 11.18
CA PHE A 25 -1.88 1.87 11.02
C PHE A 25 -2.11 3.19 10.29
N GLY A 26 -3.37 3.51 9.94
CA GLY A 26 -3.72 4.80 9.33
C GLY A 26 -3.08 5.03 7.98
N ILE A 27 -2.74 3.95 7.26
CA ILE A 27 -2.17 4.05 5.92
C ILE A 27 -3.29 4.50 4.98
N GLY A 28 -3.06 5.60 4.28
CA GLY A 28 -4.07 6.21 3.40
C GLY A 28 -3.43 6.97 2.26
N CYS A 29 -4.27 7.53 1.39
CA CYS A 29 -3.76 8.20 0.20
C CYS A 29 -3.08 9.53 0.49
N SER A 30 -1.78 9.62 0.17
CA SER A 30 -1.00 10.85 0.28
C SER A 30 -1.47 11.95 -0.68
N LEU A 31 -2.19 11.60 -1.76
CA LEU A 31 -2.49 12.53 -2.87
C LEU A 31 -3.84 13.26 -2.78
N CYS A 32 -4.83 12.71 -2.08
CA CYS A 32 -6.23 13.13 -2.24
C CYS A 32 -7.14 12.89 -1.02
N GLY A 33 -6.62 12.29 0.06
CA GLY A 33 -7.38 12.10 1.30
C GLY A 33 -8.50 11.05 1.24
N THR A 34 -8.54 10.19 0.21
CA THR A 34 -9.40 9.01 0.21
C THR A 34 -8.74 7.86 0.97
N GLU A 35 -9.52 7.10 1.74
CA GLU A 35 -9.00 5.97 2.53
C GLU A 35 -8.79 4.70 1.68
N GLU A 36 -9.39 4.64 0.49
CA GLU A 36 -9.37 3.45 -0.36
C GLU A 36 -8.12 3.41 -1.25
N ILE A 37 -7.15 2.59 -0.83
CA ILE A 37 -5.94 2.27 -1.59
C ILE A 37 -6.28 1.22 -2.64
N GLU A 38 -5.97 1.50 -3.90
CA GLU A 38 -6.23 0.57 -5.00
C GLU A 38 -4.96 -0.14 -5.47
N TYR A 39 -3.83 0.58 -5.48
CA TYR A 39 -2.56 0.04 -5.94
C TYR A 39 -1.42 0.38 -4.99
N VAL A 40 -0.39 -0.45 -5.04
CA VAL A 40 0.85 -0.32 -4.29
C VAL A 40 2.04 -0.51 -5.22
N TYR A 41 3.13 0.20 -4.95
CA TYR A 41 4.36 0.08 -5.71
C TYR A 41 4.92 -1.34 -5.59
N GLN A 42 5.42 -1.91 -6.69
CA GLN A 42 5.92 -3.28 -6.73
C GLN A 42 7.10 -3.52 -5.78
N ASN A 43 7.35 -4.80 -5.47
CA ASN A 43 8.37 -5.25 -4.52
C ASN A 43 8.12 -4.75 -3.09
N HIS A 44 6.86 -4.44 -2.77
CA HIS A 44 6.48 -4.04 -1.43
C HIS A 44 6.61 -5.20 -0.43
N PRO A 45 6.79 -4.92 0.88
CA PRO A 45 6.74 -5.95 1.91
C PRO A 45 5.37 -6.65 1.94
N PRO A 46 5.25 -7.88 2.47
CA PRO A 46 3.94 -8.50 2.67
C PRO A 46 3.01 -7.62 3.50
N THR A 47 1.74 -7.53 3.11
CA THR A 47 0.74 -6.75 3.83
C THR A 47 0.42 -7.39 5.20
N ILE A 48 0.18 -6.55 6.21
CA ILE A 48 0.06 -7.00 7.60
C ILE A 48 -1.16 -7.91 7.79
N GLY A 49 -2.30 -7.56 7.21
CA GLY A 49 -3.50 -8.38 7.27
C GLY A 49 -3.26 -9.76 6.66
N ASN A 50 -2.52 -9.85 5.56
CA ASN A 50 -2.18 -11.14 4.95
C ASN A 50 -1.19 -11.95 5.79
N LEU A 51 -0.21 -11.30 6.41
CA LEU A 51 0.71 -11.96 7.35
C LEU A 51 -0.05 -12.59 8.52
N ILE A 52 -1.01 -11.86 9.10
CA ILE A 52 -1.87 -12.35 10.19
C ILE A 52 -2.75 -13.49 9.71
N LYS A 53 -3.44 -13.33 8.56
CA LYS A 53 -4.31 -14.37 7.96
C LYS A 53 -3.57 -15.70 7.76
N ASN A 54 -2.28 -15.65 7.42
CA ASN A 54 -1.47 -16.82 7.13
C ASN A 54 -0.96 -17.58 8.37
N GLN A 55 -1.15 -17.06 9.59
CA GLN A 55 -0.64 -17.72 10.80
C GLN A 55 -1.39 -19.00 11.19
N ALA A 56 -2.53 -19.32 10.55
CA ALA A 56 -3.31 -20.54 10.74
C ALA A 56 -3.63 -20.88 12.22
N LYS A 57 -3.64 -19.88 13.11
CA LYS A 57 -3.95 -19.98 14.54
C LYS A 57 -4.61 -18.70 15.04
N ASN A 58 -5.37 -18.81 16.13
CA ASN A 58 -5.83 -17.63 16.87
C ASN A 58 -4.65 -17.06 17.64
N LEU A 59 -4.21 -15.87 17.25
CA LEU A 59 -3.15 -15.13 17.93
C LEU A 59 -3.76 -14.33 19.07
N THR A 60 -3.03 -14.22 20.17
CA THR A 60 -3.27 -13.18 21.19
C THR A 60 -2.76 -11.83 20.71
N ASP A 61 -3.23 -10.73 21.30
CA ASP A 61 -2.78 -9.38 20.95
C ASP A 61 -1.25 -9.23 21.05
N GLN A 62 -0.63 -9.81 22.09
CA GLN A 62 0.82 -9.78 22.27
C GLN A 62 1.57 -10.56 21.18
N GLU A 63 1.02 -11.68 20.71
CA GLU A 63 1.60 -12.43 19.58
C GLU A 63 1.43 -11.66 18.27
N VAL A 64 0.32 -10.93 18.10
CA VAL A 64 0.12 -10.04 16.94
C VAL A 64 1.16 -8.93 16.96
N ASP A 65 1.36 -8.23 18.09
CA ASP A 65 2.34 -7.15 18.22
C ASP A 65 3.76 -7.61 17.85
N GLN A 66 4.18 -8.76 18.37
CA GLN A 66 5.49 -9.35 18.05
C GLN A 66 5.61 -9.77 16.59
N LEU A 67 4.52 -10.29 16.01
CA LEU A 67 4.49 -10.71 14.62
C LEU A 67 4.65 -9.53 13.65
N ILE A 68 4.04 -8.39 13.98
CA ILE A 68 3.94 -7.24 13.06
C ILE A 68 5.03 -6.19 13.27
N GLU A 69 5.75 -6.18 14.40
CA GLU A 69 6.79 -5.19 14.70
C GLU A 69 7.82 -5.02 13.56
N LYS A 70 8.45 -6.12 13.13
CA LYS A 70 9.42 -6.08 12.03
C LYS A 70 8.77 -5.77 10.67
N PRO A 71 7.64 -6.39 10.30
CA PRO A 71 6.88 -5.98 9.11
C PRO A 71 6.54 -4.49 9.05
N LEU A 72 6.17 -3.86 10.17
CA LEU A 72 5.88 -2.42 10.23
C LEU A 72 7.11 -1.58 9.93
N LEU A 73 8.26 -1.94 10.51
CA LEU A 73 9.52 -1.25 10.22
C LEU A 73 9.91 -1.37 8.74
N ASN A 74 9.69 -2.53 8.14
CA ASN A 74 9.95 -2.74 6.72
C ASN A 74 9.05 -1.87 5.84
N TRP A 75 7.76 -1.76 6.20
CA TRP A 75 6.81 -0.87 5.51
C TRP A 75 7.20 0.60 5.64
N GLN A 76 7.60 1.04 6.84
CA GLN A 76 8.07 2.41 7.05
C GLN A 76 9.31 2.70 6.19
N THR A 77 10.29 1.80 6.17
CA THR A 77 11.52 1.97 5.37
C THR A 77 11.23 2.00 3.88
N PHE A 78 10.29 1.16 3.42
CA PHE A 78 9.85 1.12 2.03
C PHE A 78 9.19 2.45 1.62
N ASP A 79 8.28 2.95 2.44
CA ASP A 79 7.59 4.22 2.19
C ASP A 79 8.56 5.41 2.19
N GLU A 80 9.48 5.48 3.16
CA GLU A 80 10.53 6.49 3.23
C GLU A 80 11.44 6.46 1.99
N THR A 81 11.81 5.27 1.52
CA THR A 81 12.64 5.10 0.32
C THR A 81 11.93 5.61 -0.93
N ASN A 82 10.66 5.24 -1.10
CA ASN A 82 9.86 5.70 -2.24
C ASN A 82 9.65 7.22 -2.19
N ALA A 83 9.33 7.77 -1.01
CA ALA A 83 9.14 9.20 -0.80
C ALA A 83 10.41 10.00 -1.15
N ASN A 84 11.59 9.52 -0.76
CA ASN A 84 12.88 10.12 -1.13
C ASN A 84 13.15 10.14 -2.64
N GLN A 85 12.52 9.22 -3.39
CA GLN A 85 12.59 9.12 -4.84
C GLN A 85 11.40 9.79 -5.54
N MET A 86 10.51 10.45 -4.79
CA MET A 86 9.25 11.02 -5.27
C MET A 86 8.33 9.97 -5.94
N ILE A 87 8.42 8.73 -5.49
CA ILE A 87 7.56 7.62 -5.92
C ILE A 87 6.43 7.49 -4.89
N PRO A 88 5.16 7.58 -5.29
CA PRO A 88 4.04 7.23 -4.41
C PRO A 88 4.08 5.74 -4.04
N THR A 89 4.08 5.41 -2.75
CA THR A 89 3.97 4.02 -2.31
C THR A 89 2.58 3.44 -2.60
N PHE A 90 1.54 4.24 -2.39
CA PHE A 90 0.14 3.85 -2.53
C PHE A 90 -0.58 4.79 -3.49
N LEU A 91 -1.42 4.22 -4.36
CA LEU A 91 -2.28 4.95 -5.28
C LEU A 91 -3.74 4.62 -5.02
N CYS A 92 -4.61 5.60 -5.20
CA CYS A 92 -6.03 5.51 -4.88
C CYS A 92 -6.88 5.86 -6.08
N VAL A 93 -8.01 5.17 -6.20
CA VAL A 93 -8.89 5.10 -7.38
C VAL A 93 -9.15 6.44 -8.06
N ASN A 94 -9.21 7.53 -7.28
CA ASN A 94 -9.65 8.84 -7.76
C ASN A 94 -8.53 9.87 -7.94
N CYS A 95 -7.27 9.47 -7.85
CA CYS A 95 -6.16 10.41 -7.60
C CYS A 95 -5.10 10.42 -8.69
N PHE A 96 -5.32 9.63 -9.73
CA PHE A 96 -4.34 9.38 -10.77
C PHE A 96 -5.03 9.12 -12.13
N ASP A 97 -4.36 9.43 -13.24
CA ASP A 97 -4.78 8.98 -14.58
C ASP A 97 -3.80 7.88 -15.03
N ILE A 98 -4.33 6.73 -15.45
CA ILE A 98 -3.53 5.65 -16.01
C ILE A 98 -3.12 6.08 -17.42
N GLU A 99 -1.82 6.18 -17.68
CA GLU A 99 -1.25 6.52 -18.98
C GLU A 99 -1.35 5.30 -19.95
N SER A 100 -2.54 4.71 -20.11
CA SER A 100 -2.77 3.52 -20.96
C SER A 100 -3.78 3.70 -22.09
N ASP A 101 -4.36 4.89 -22.30
CA ASP A 101 -5.41 5.09 -23.32
C ASP A 101 -5.06 6.13 -24.40
N TYR A 102 -3.77 6.31 -24.70
CA TYR A 102 -3.33 7.01 -25.91
C TYR A 102 -2.51 6.08 -26.82
N ASP A 103 -3.09 4.92 -27.16
CA ASP A 103 -2.81 4.35 -28.48
C ASP A 103 -3.56 5.23 -29.51
N GLU A 104 -2.85 6.23 -30.02
CA GLU A 104 -3.29 7.02 -31.18
C GLU A 104 -3.61 6.08 -32.34
N LYS A 105 -4.89 6.05 -32.73
CA LYS A 105 -5.33 5.56 -34.05
C LYS A 105 -4.95 6.55 -35.15
#